data_AF-A0A7J4IUX7-F1
#
_entry.id   AF-A0A7J4IUX7-F1
#
_cell.length_a   1.000
_cell.length_b   1.000
_cell.length_c   1.000
_cell.angle_alpha   90.00
_cell.angle_beta   90.00
_cell.angle_gamma   90.00
#
_symmetry.space_group_name_H-M   'P 1'
#
loop_
_entity.id
_entity.type
_entity.pdbx_description
1 polymer ?
#
loop_
_entity_poly.entity_id
_entity_poly.type
_entity_poly.pdbx_seq_one_letter_code
_entity_poly.pdbx_strand_id
1 'polypeptide(L)'
;MPPPPTPLPPLISADQILSSLPIVEPNYWPWPQQQKWSDRDVALQVKAAMEAAKSKDTAQATVLLDEVGPHLGNRSKLIYPIGALLQRIGRPQSVDKMLENASEIIPSDNNLIVAKKKLRP
;
A
#
# COMPACT_ATOMS: atom_id res chain seq x y z
N MET A 1 -5.50 -34.63 55.40
CA MET A 1 -4.83 -34.36 54.11
C MET A 1 -5.41 -33.07 53.55
N PRO A 2 -4.61 -32.05 53.21
CA PRO A 2 -5.12 -30.84 52.54
C PRO A 2 -5.50 -31.16 51.08
N PRO A 3 -6.45 -30.42 50.47
CA PRO A 3 -6.83 -30.64 49.08
C PRO A 3 -5.69 -30.22 48.13
N PRO A 4 -5.59 -30.83 46.93
CA PRO A 4 -4.59 -30.45 45.94
C PRO A 4 -4.86 -29.01 45.45
N PRO A 5 -3.82 -28.22 45.18
CA PRO A 5 -3.98 -26.89 44.61
C PRO A 5 -4.53 -26.99 43.18
N THR A 6 -5.63 -26.29 42.92
CA THR A 6 -6.24 -26.15 41.59
C THR A 6 -5.21 -25.56 40.60
N PRO A 7 -5.10 -26.09 39.37
CA PRO A 7 -4.26 -25.47 38.36
C PRO A 7 -4.80 -24.09 37.99
N LEU A 8 -3.96 -23.07 38.18
CA LEU A 8 -4.25 -21.70 37.74
C LEU A 8 -4.45 -21.70 36.21
N PRO A 9 -5.45 -20.99 35.67
CA PRO A 9 -5.58 -20.81 34.23
C PRO A 9 -4.32 -20.12 33.68
N PRO A 10 -3.89 -20.42 32.44
CA PRO A 10 -2.74 -19.79 31.84
C PRO A 10 -2.98 -18.28 31.77
N LEU A 11 -2.15 -17.51 32.48
CA LEU A 11 -2.06 -16.07 32.34
C LEU A 11 -1.54 -15.80 30.94
N ILE A 12 -2.44 -15.52 30.00
CA ILE A 12 -2.07 -14.99 28.69
C ILE A 12 -1.40 -13.64 28.96
N SER A 13 -0.08 -13.59 28.85
CA SER A 13 0.71 -12.37 29.07
C SER A 13 0.24 -11.30 28.08
N ALA A 14 -0.06 -10.10 28.58
CA ALA A 14 -0.51 -8.97 27.75
C ALA A 14 0.50 -8.61 26.65
N ASP A 15 1.78 -8.99 26.82
CA ASP A 15 2.85 -8.86 25.83
C ASP A 15 2.61 -9.65 24.53
N GLN A 16 1.90 -10.79 24.58
CA GLN A 16 1.53 -11.53 23.37
C GLN A 16 0.46 -10.80 22.54
N ILE A 17 -0.36 -9.95 23.17
CA ILE A 17 -1.36 -9.14 22.45
C ILE A 17 -0.68 -7.97 21.72
N LEU A 18 0.37 -7.40 22.32
CA LEU A 18 1.09 -6.25 21.76
C LEU A 18 1.92 -6.61 20.50
N SER A 19 2.35 -7.87 20.36
CA SER A 19 3.08 -8.33 19.17
C SER A 19 2.20 -8.54 17.93
N SER A 20 0.87 -8.53 18.10
CA SER A 20 -0.10 -8.61 17.00
C SER A 20 -0.61 -7.23 16.57
N LEU A 21 -0.15 -6.13 17.18
CA LEU A 21 -0.43 -4.81 16.66
C LEU A 21 0.35 -4.69 15.34
N PRO A 22 -0.33 -4.49 14.19
CA PRO A 22 0.41 -4.15 12.99
C PRO A 22 1.15 -2.87 13.34
N ILE A 23 2.48 -2.93 13.30
CA ILE A 23 3.29 -1.73 13.21
C ILE A 23 2.71 -1.02 12.01
N VAL A 24 1.97 0.07 12.24
CA VAL A 24 1.40 0.88 11.17
C VAL A 24 2.61 1.59 10.58
N GLU A 25 3.37 0.85 9.77
CA GLU A 25 4.40 1.45 8.95
C GLU A 25 3.69 2.52 8.13
N PRO A 26 4.24 3.74 8.08
CA PRO A 26 3.60 4.85 7.40
C PRO A 26 3.39 4.46 5.93
N ASN A 27 2.14 4.12 5.60
CA ASN A 27 1.75 3.63 4.30
C ASN A 27 0.96 4.73 3.58
N TYR A 28 1.58 5.27 2.54
CA TYR A 28 0.93 6.24 1.68
C TYR A 28 0.12 5.60 0.56
N TRP A 29 0.15 4.28 0.39
CA TRP A 29 -0.65 3.62 -0.64
C TRP A 29 -2.06 3.30 -0.15
N PRO A 30 -3.04 3.23 -1.07
CA PRO A 30 -4.41 2.83 -0.72
C PRO A 30 -4.53 1.31 -0.49
N TRP A 31 -3.46 0.54 -0.72
CA TRP A 31 -3.39 -0.89 -0.44
C TRP A 31 -2.61 -1.18 0.85
N PRO A 32 -3.02 -2.19 1.63
CA PRO A 32 -2.22 -2.67 2.75
C PRO A 32 -0.89 -3.23 2.23
N GLN A 33 0.23 -2.66 2.69
CA GLN A 33 1.55 -3.14 2.27
C GLN A 33 1.83 -4.52 2.88
N GLN A 34 2.41 -5.38 2.06
CA GLN A 34 2.79 -6.74 2.42
C GLN A 34 4.27 -6.95 2.05
N GLN A 35 4.59 -8.06 1.40
CA GLN A 35 5.94 -8.36 0.97
C GLN A 35 6.41 -7.38 -0.10
N LYS A 36 7.44 -6.60 0.16
CA LYS A 36 8.04 -5.73 -0.85
C LYS A 36 8.60 -6.55 -2.02
N TRP A 37 8.19 -6.22 -3.24
CA TRP A 37 8.83 -6.74 -4.46
C TRP A 37 10.10 -5.94 -4.78
N SER A 38 11.01 -6.51 -5.56
CA SER A 38 12.18 -5.80 -6.05
C SER A 38 11.78 -4.67 -7.02
N ASP A 39 12.59 -3.62 -7.08
CA ASP A 39 12.30 -2.43 -7.90
C ASP A 39 12.07 -2.79 -9.38
N ARG A 40 12.78 -3.81 -9.87
CA ARG A 40 12.64 -4.34 -11.22
C ARG A 40 11.25 -4.95 -11.44
N ASP A 41 10.78 -5.82 -10.55
CA ASP A 41 9.49 -6.49 -10.69
C ASP A 41 8.34 -5.51 -10.58
N VAL A 42 8.42 -4.58 -9.62
CA VAL A 42 7.44 -3.50 -9.49
C VAL A 42 7.42 -2.64 -10.75
N ALA A 43 8.57 -2.21 -11.27
CA ALA A 43 8.62 -1.40 -12.48
C ALA A 43 8.07 -2.15 -13.70
N LEU A 44 8.35 -3.45 -13.82
CA LEU A 44 7.86 -4.29 -14.91
C LEU A 44 6.33 -4.44 -14.85
N GLN A 45 5.78 -4.71 -13.66
CA GLN A 45 4.35 -4.87 -13.44
C GLN A 45 3.60 -3.54 -13.62
N VAL A 46 4.09 -2.43 -13.07
CA VAL A 46 3.50 -1.10 -13.26
C VAL A 46 3.53 -0.69 -14.73
N LYS A 47 4.61 -0.98 -15.45
CA LYS A 47 4.69 -0.73 -16.89
C LYS A 47 3.66 -1.56 -17.65
N ALA A 48 3.53 -2.85 -17.35
CA ALA A 48 2.52 -3.71 -17.96
C ALA A 48 1.10 -3.20 -17.69
N ALA A 49 0.82 -2.77 -16.46
CA ALA A 49 -0.47 -2.20 -16.09
C ALA A 49 -0.77 -0.88 -16.83
N MET A 50 0.23 0.01 -16.96
CA MET A 50 0.11 1.24 -17.74
C MET A 50 -0.13 0.98 -19.22
N GLU A 51 0.52 -0.05 -19.78
CA GLU A 51 0.35 -0.46 -21.16
C GLU A 51 -1.05 -1.01 -21.40
N ALA A 52 -1.54 -1.92 -20.53
CA ALA A 52 -2.91 -2.42 -20.56
C ALA A 52 -3.92 -1.26 -20.50
N ALA A 53 -3.74 -0.32 -19.56
CA ALA A 53 -4.61 0.84 -19.44
C ALA A 53 -4.53 1.77 -20.66
N LYS A 54 -3.38 1.80 -21.36
CA LYS A 54 -3.22 2.56 -22.62
C LYS A 54 -3.97 1.89 -23.78
N SER A 55 -3.99 0.57 -23.79
CA SER A 55 -4.69 -0.25 -24.79
C SER A 55 -6.21 -0.32 -24.57
N LYS A 56 -6.77 0.48 -23.65
CA LYS A 56 -8.16 0.42 -23.17
C LYS A 56 -8.52 -0.90 -22.48
N ASP A 57 -7.52 -1.66 -22.05
CA ASP A 57 -7.70 -2.88 -21.27
C ASP A 57 -7.68 -2.56 -19.77
N THR A 58 -8.80 -2.01 -19.31
CA THR A 58 -8.96 -1.57 -17.93
C THR A 58 -8.98 -2.74 -16.94
N ALA A 59 -9.49 -3.90 -17.38
CA ALA A 59 -9.56 -5.10 -16.58
C ALA A 59 -8.15 -5.61 -16.26
N GLN A 60 -7.31 -5.81 -17.28
CA GLN A 60 -5.93 -6.25 -17.10
C GLN A 60 -5.12 -5.24 -16.30
N ALA A 61 -5.28 -3.94 -16.57
CA ALA A 61 -4.62 -2.89 -15.81
C ALA A 61 -4.98 -2.91 -14.33
N THR A 62 -6.25 -3.20 -14.01
CA THR A 62 -6.72 -3.28 -12.62
C THR A 62 -6.11 -4.49 -11.92
N VAL A 63 -6.08 -5.66 -12.56
CA VAL A 63 -5.47 -6.87 -12.00
C VAL A 63 -3.99 -6.64 -11.70
N LEU A 64 -3.23 -6.20 -12.71
CA LEU A 64 -1.78 -5.96 -12.56
C LEU A 64 -1.49 -4.90 -11.48
N LEU A 65 -2.34 -3.88 -11.35
CA LEU A 65 -2.21 -2.85 -10.33
C LEU A 65 -2.53 -3.38 -8.93
N ASP A 66 -3.59 -4.16 -8.78
CA ASP A 66 -3.99 -4.72 -7.49
C ASP A 66 -2.97 -5.75 -7.00
N GLU A 67 -2.33 -6.47 -7.93
CA GLU A 67 -1.19 -7.33 -7.62
C GLU A 67 0.03 -6.55 -7.15
N VAL A 68 0.43 -5.47 -7.84
CA VAL A 68 1.62 -4.71 -7.45
C VAL A 68 1.41 -3.80 -6.24
N GLY A 69 0.17 -3.34 -6.02
CA GLY A 69 -0.25 -2.42 -4.95
C GLY A 69 0.29 -2.75 -3.54
N PRO A 70 0.08 -3.96 -3.02
CA PRO A 70 0.62 -4.38 -1.72
C PRO A 70 2.14 -4.57 -1.70
N HIS A 71 2.80 -4.56 -2.87
CA HIS A 71 4.23 -4.82 -3.02
C HIS A 71 5.07 -3.57 -3.36
N LEU A 72 4.43 -2.39 -3.43
CA LEU A 72 5.05 -1.13 -3.81
C LEU A 72 6.13 -0.67 -2.81
N GLY A 73 5.90 -0.91 -1.51
CA GLY A 73 6.75 -0.47 -0.41
C GLY A 73 6.84 1.06 -0.28
N ASN A 74 7.82 1.60 0.43
CA ASN A 74 7.92 3.05 0.65
C ASN A 74 8.55 3.87 -0.50
N ARG A 75 8.39 3.42 -1.76
CA ARG A 75 8.88 4.08 -2.98
C ARG A 75 8.03 5.29 -3.46
N SER A 76 8.35 6.50 -2.99
CA SER A 76 7.69 7.75 -3.42
C SER A 76 7.75 8.01 -4.94
N LYS A 77 8.77 7.49 -5.62
CA LYS A 77 8.97 7.56 -7.09
C LYS A 77 7.80 7.02 -7.90
N LEU A 78 7.04 6.08 -7.30
CA LEU A 78 5.94 5.40 -7.96
C LEU A 78 4.60 6.12 -7.76
N ILE A 79 4.52 7.14 -6.91
CA ILE A 79 3.25 7.83 -6.60
C ILE A 79 2.61 8.38 -7.87
N TYR A 80 3.42 8.98 -8.75
CA TYR A 80 2.93 9.48 -10.03
C TYR A 80 2.42 8.37 -10.97
N PRO A 81 3.22 7.35 -11.37
CA PRO A 81 2.74 6.32 -12.29
C PRO A 81 1.59 5.50 -11.72
N ILE A 82 1.57 5.19 -10.42
CA ILE A 82 0.45 4.49 -9.76
C ILE A 82 -0.80 5.36 -9.73
N GLY A 83 -0.67 6.63 -9.35
CA GLY A 83 -1.80 7.55 -9.37
C GLY A 83 -2.36 7.76 -10.78
N ALA A 84 -1.50 7.85 -11.80
CA ALA A 84 -1.91 8.00 -13.19
C ALA A 84 -2.68 6.76 -13.66
N LEU A 85 -2.20 5.57 -13.28
CA LEU A 85 -2.82 4.31 -13.58
C LEU A 85 -4.19 4.17 -12.89
N LEU A 86 -4.26 4.47 -11.59
CA LEU A 86 -5.49 4.51 -10.80
C LEU A 86 -6.56 5.41 -11.43
N GLN A 87 -6.20 6.61 -11.88
CA GLN A 87 -7.14 7.47 -12.60
C GLN A 87 -7.62 6.83 -13.90
N ARG A 88 -6.70 6.21 -14.64
CA ARG A 88 -6.99 5.56 -15.93
C ARG A 88 -7.95 4.39 -15.80
N ILE A 89 -7.86 3.64 -14.70
CA ILE A 89 -8.76 2.53 -14.42
C ILE A 89 -10.07 2.94 -13.71
N GLY A 90 -10.31 4.25 -13.54
CA GLY A 90 -11.53 4.74 -12.92
C GLY A 90 -11.55 4.59 -11.39
N ARG A 91 -10.38 4.57 -10.73
CA ARG A 91 -10.24 4.55 -9.27
C ARG A 91 -9.69 5.88 -8.71
N PRO A 92 -10.37 7.03 -8.92
CA PRO A 92 -9.87 8.33 -8.45
C PRO A 92 -9.81 8.43 -6.92
N GLN A 93 -10.75 7.79 -6.20
CA GLN A 93 -10.79 7.80 -4.73
C GLN A 93 -9.53 7.19 -4.11
N SER A 94 -8.97 6.15 -4.74
CA SER A 94 -7.71 5.54 -4.31
C SER A 94 -6.54 6.50 -4.49
N VAL A 95 -6.56 7.34 -5.53
CA VAL A 95 -5.56 8.39 -5.76
C VAL A 95 -5.64 9.45 -4.67
N ASP A 96 -6.84 9.88 -4.31
CA ASP A 96 -7.02 10.90 -3.27
C ASP A 96 -6.49 10.42 -1.93
N LYS A 97 -6.90 9.23 -1.49
CA LYS A 97 -6.38 8.61 -0.26
C LYS A 97 -4.86 8.46 -0.29
N MET A 98 -4.32 8.04 -1.43
CA MET A 98 -2.88 7.90 -1.60
C MET A 98 -2.15 9.23 -1.44
N LEU A 99 -2.64 10.28 -2.10
CA LEU A 99 -2.03 11.61 -2.07
C LEU A 99 -2.19 12.26 -0.70
N GLU A 100 -3.30 12.02 0.00
CA GLU A 100 -3.55 12.47 1.36
C GLU A 100 -2.54 11.84 2.32
N ASN A 101 -2.48 10.50 2.39
CA ASN A 101 -1.51 9.80 3.23
C ASN A 101 -0.06 10.16 2.88
N ALA A 102 0.26 10.28 1.58
CA ALA A 102 1.59 10.73 1.15
C ALA A 102 1.88 12.16 1.60
N SER A 103 0.89 13.04 1.62
CA SER A 103 1.06 14.43 2.10
C SER A 103 1.31 14.49 3.60
N GLU A 104 0.81 13.53 4.37
CA GLU A 104 1.11 13.43 5.81
C GLU A 104 2.52 12.87 6.06
N ILE A 105 2.95 11.88 5.28
CA ILE A 105 4.21 11.16 5.50
C ILE A 105 5.40 11.87 4.85
N ILE A 106 5.25 12.34 3.60
CA ILE A 106 6.30 12.94 2.77
C ILE A 106 5.85 14.24 2.07
N PRO A 107 5.36 15.26 2.82
CA PRO A 107 4.82 16.51 2.23
C PRO A 107 5.79 17.26 1.31
N SER A 108 7.10 17.16 1.58
CA SER A 108 8.15 17.88 0.85
C SER A 108 8.83 17.05 -0.24
N ASP A 109 8.36 15.84 -0.53
CA ASP A 109 8.95 15.00 -1.56
C ASP A 109 8.57 15.49 -2.96
N ASN A 110 9.58 15.64 -3.82
CA ASN A 110 9.39 16.12 -5.19
C ASN A 110 8.45 15.22 -6.02
N ASN A 111 8.48 13.89 -5.82
CA ASN A 111 7.61 12.96 -6.55
C ASN A 111 6.15 13.15 -6.16
N LEU A 112 5.87 13.40 -4.87
CA LEU A 112 4.52 13.73 -4.41
C LEU A 112 4.04 15.05 -5.03
N ILE A 113 4.84 16.10 -4.98
CA ILE A 113 4.49 17.43 -5.52
C ILE A 113 4.19 17.33 -7.02
N VAL A 114 5.06 16.64 -7.77
CA VAL A 114 4.86 16.39 -9.21
C VAL A 114 3.61 15.56 -9.46
N ALA A 115 3.39 14.50 -8.67
CA ALA A 115 2.21 13.65 -8.80
C ALA A 115 0.92 14.43 -8.56
N LYS A 116 0.80 15.19 -7.45
CA LYS A 116 -0.37 16.03 -7.16
C LYS A 116 -0.66 16.98 -8.32
N LYS A 117 0.37 17.69 -8.80
CA LYS A 117 0.23 18.64 -9.92
C LYS A 117 -0.18 17.99 -11.24
N LYS A 118 0.29 16.77 -11.52
CA LYS A 118 -0.02 16.06 -12.78
C LYS A 118 -1.35 15.31 -12.72
N LEU A 119 -1.72 14.80 -11.55
CA LEU A 119 -2.91 13.98 -11.36
C LEU A 119 -4.16 14.82 -11.09
N ARG A 120 -3.99 15.99 -10.47
CA ARG A 120 -5.04 16.99 -10.20
C ARG A 120 -4.65 18.32 -10.87
N PRO A 121 -4.70 18.42 -12.22
CA PRO A 121 -4.42 19.66 -12.94
C PRO A 121 -5.51 20.71 -12.79
#